data_AF-A0A1D0BS41-F1
#
_entry.id   AF-A0A1D0BS41-F1
#
_cell.length_a   1.000
_cell.length_b   1.000
_cell.length_c   1.000
_cell.angle_alpha   90.00
_cell.angle_beta   90.00
_cell.angle_gamma   90.00
#
_symmetry.space_group_name_H-M   'P 1'
#
loop_
_entity.id
_entity.type
_entity.pdbx_description
1 polymer ?
#
loop_
_entity_poly.entity_id
_entity_poly.type
_entity_poly.pdbx_seq_one_letter_code
_entity_poly.pdbx_strand_id
1 'polypeptide(L)'
;MNYFRYKQFNNEGYIVQNGRGVYKWAVGNIPNFINETLDKANLKTTDINWFVPHSANARMIESICEKSKIPKEKSLMSLKKFGNTSSATIPLSIDLATKERKLKNGD
;
A
#
# COMPACT_ATOMS: atom_id res chain seq x y z
N MET A 1 3.24 9.16 19.31
CA MET A 1 4.50 8.36 19.27
C MET A 1 5.30 8.82 18.06
N ASN A 2 6.56 9.24 18.22
CA ASN A 2 7.33 9.84 17.13
C ASN A 2 8.03 8.74 16.30
N TYR A 3 7.43 8.32 15.18
CA TYR A 3 7.90 7.20 14.34
C TYR A 3 9.20 7.49 13.59
N PHE A 4 9.58 8.77 13.48
CA PHE A 4 10.62 9.25 12.57
C PHE A 4 11.78 9.94 13.30
N ARG A 5 12.13 9.53 14.53
CA ARG A 5 13.38 10.01 15.14
C ARG A 5 14.58 9.55 14.28
N TYR A 6 15.21 10.50 13.60
CA TYR A 6 16.41 10.29 12.79
C TYR A 6 17.67 10.52 13.64
N LYS A 7 18.68 9.66 13.46
CA LYS A 7 20.07 10.03 13.67
C LYS A 7 20.50 10.72 12.35
N GLN A 8 21.21 11.85 12.40
CA GLN A 8 21.74 12.46 11.17
C GLN A 8 22.64 11.45 10.48
N PHE A 9 22.26 11.01 9.28
CA PHE A 9 23.09 10.16 8.42
C PHE A 9 23.71 11.07 7.38
N ASN A 10 25.04 11.21 7.40
CA ASN A 10 25.77 11.98 6.41
C ASN A 10 25.91 11.11 5.14
N ASN A 11 25.04 11.31 4.15
CA ASN A 11 24.86 10.39 3.01
C ASN A 11 24.55 11.15 1.71
N GLU A 12 25.50 11.95 1.23
CA GLU A 12 25.37 12.64 -0.06
C GLU A 12 25.09 11.63 -1.19
N GLY A 13 23.87 11.66 -1.73
CA GLY A 13 23.45 10.86 -2.90
C GLY A 13 22.70 9.55 -2.64
N TYR A 14 22.51 9.12 -1.39
CA TYR A 14 21.85 7.83 -1.08
C TYR A 14 20.49 7.99 -0.40
N ILE A 15 19.57 7.08 -0.70
CA ILE A 15 18.30 6.94 0.02
C ILE A 15 18.57 6.31 1.39
N VAL A 16 18.16 6.98 2.46
CA VAL A 16 18.26 6.48 3.85
C VAL A 16 16.89 6.39 4.47
N GLN A 17 16.57 5.24 5.06
CA GLN A 17 15.24 5.00 5.63
C GLN A 17 15.32 4.26 6.98
N ASN A 18 14.59 4.78 7.97
CA ASN A 18 14.23 4.02 9.17
C ASN A 18 13.06 3.07 8.84
N GLY A 19 13.38 1.88 8.30
CA GLY A 19 12.37 0.91 7.87
C GLY A 19 11.40 0.49 8.98
N ARG A 20 11.89 0.36 10.22
CA ARG A 20 11.05 0.02 11.38
C ARG A 20 10.06 1.14 11.71
N GLY A 21 10.51 2.39 11.66
CA GLY A 21 9.67 3.57 11.86
C GLY A 21 8.57 3.66 10.80
N VAL A 22 8.96 3.53 9.53
CA VAL A 22 8.02 3.56 8.40
C VAL A 22 6.99 2.44 8.48
N TYR A 23 7.40 1.21 8.78
CA TYR A 23 6.46 0.09 8.92
C TYR A 23 5.42 0.35 10.01
N LYS A 24 5.88 0.75 11.20
CA LYS A 24 4.99 1.02 12.34
C LYS A 24 4.01 2.17 12.05
N TRP A 25 4.49 3.21 11.36
CA TRP A 25 3.63 4.32 10.95
C TRP A 25 2.58 3.87 9.93
N ALA A 26 3.00 3.20 8.85
CA ALA A 26 2.10 2.75 7.79
C ALA A 26 1.01 1.82 8.30
N VAL A 27 1.40 0.76 9.03
CA VAL A 27 0.47 -0.23 9.61
C VAL A 27 -0.39 0.37 10.75
N GLY A 28 0.01 1.50 11.32
CA GLY A 28 -0.75 2.23 12.34
C GLY A 28 -1.76 3.25 11.79
N ASN A 29 -1.49 3.84 10.63
CA ASN A 29 -2.26 4.99 10.12
C ASN A 29 -3.05 4.69 8.84
N ILE A 30 -2.52 3.88 7.92
CA ILE A 30 -3.17 3.63 6.62
C ILE A 30 -4.59 3.01 6.77
N PRO A 31 -4.84 2.05 7.69
CA PRO A 31 -6.20 1.55 7.91
C PRO A 31 -7.19 2.65 8.31
N ASN A 32 -6.76 3.64 9.09
CA ASN A 32 -7.61 4.77 9.47
C ASN A 32 -7.91 5.64 8.25
N PHE A 33 -6.90 5.95 7.43
CA PHE A 33 -7.11 6.72 6.20
C PHE A 33 -8.03 6.02 5.20
N ILE A 34 -7.95 4.68 5.11
CA ILE A 34 -8.89 3.89 4.30
C ILE A 34 -10.32 4.09 4.82
N ASN A 35 -10.55 3.92 6.12
CA ASN A 35 -11.88 4.10 6.71
C ASN A 35 -12.40 5.53 6.51
N GLU A 36 -11.59 6.55 6.81
CA GLU A 36 -11.97 7.96 6.59
C GLU A 36 -12.30 8.27 5.13
N THR A 37 -11.60 7.65 4.19
CA THR A 37 -11.85 7.83 2.75
C THR A 37 -13.17 7.18 2.34
N LEU A 38 -13.44 5.98 2.82
CA LEU A 38 -14.69 5.26 2.58
C LEU A 38 -15.89 5.98 3.21
N ASP A 39 -15.74 6.45 4.44
CA ASP A 39 -16.79 7.20 5.14
C ASP A 39 -17.18 8.48 4.37
N LYS A 40 -16.20 9.22 3.84
CA LYS A 40 -16.44 10.38 2.98
C LYS A 40 -17.15 10.04 1.67
N ALA A 41 -16.91 8.84 1.16
CA ALA A 41 -17.55 8.33 -0.05
C ALA A 41 -18.91 7.65 0.24
N ASN A 42 -19.32 7.54 1.52
CA ASN A 42 -20.46 6.74 1.95
C ASN A 42 -20.39 5.28 1.46
N LEU A 43 -19.19 4.70 1.50
CA LEU A 43 -18.89 3.33 1.10
C LEU A 43 -18.42 2.51 2.31
N LYS A 44 -18.47 1.19 2.18
CA LYS A 44 -17.93 0.22 3.12
C LYS A 44 -16.75 -0.51 2.49
N THR A 45 -15.93 -1.15 3.32
CA THR A 45 -14.82 -1.99 2.84
C THR A 45 -15.29 -3.15 1.95
N THR A 46 -16.54 -3.60 2.14
CA THR A 46 -17.20 -4.61 1.29
C THR A 46 -17.45 -4.14 -0.14
N ASP A 47 -17.53 -2.83 -0.34
CA ASP A 47 -17.82 -2.21 -1.63
C ASP A 47 -16.53 -2.02 -2.46
N ILE A 48 -15.36 -2.35 -1.90
CA ILE A 48 -14.09 -2.32 -2.63
C ILE A 48 -13.94 -3.58 -3.48
N ASN A 49 -13.89 -3.42 -4.81
CA ASN A 49 -13.52 -4.49 -5.73
C ASN A 49 -12.01 -4.80 -5.64
N TRP A 50 -11.18 -3.76 -5.71
CA TRP A 50 -9.72 -3.87 -5.71
C TRP A 50 -9.06 -2.84 -4.81
N PHE A 51 -8.05 -3.28 -4.06
CA PHE A 51 -7.14 -2.42 -3.31
C PHE A 51 -5.80 -2.36 -4.05
N VAL A 52 -5.36 -1.16 -4.44
CA VAL A 52 -4.11 -0.97 -5.20
C VAL A 52 -3.11 -0.16 -4.38
N PRO A 53 -2.42 -0.78 -3.40
CA PRO A 53 -1.44 -0.08 -2.59
C PRO A 53 -0.13 0.18 -3.33
N HIS A 54 0.65 1.15 -2.83
CA HIS A 54 2.07 1.21 -3.14
C HIS A 54 2.76 -0.09 -2.65
N SER A 55 3.31 -0.85 -3.58
CA SER A 55 4.06 -2.09 -3.38
C SER A 55 5.46 -1.84 -2.81
N ALA A 56 5.53 -1.36 -1.58
CA ALA A 56 6.80 -1.20 -0.86
C ALA A 56 7.33 -2.52 -0.30
N ASN A 57 6.45 -3.30 0.34
CA ASN A 57 6.79 -4.50 1.09
C ASN A 57 5.54 -5.37 1.31
N ALA A 58 5.60 -6.65 0.97
CA ALA A 58 4.45 -7.57 1.06
C ALA A 58 3.89 -7.68 2.50
N ARG A 59 4.77 -7.81 3.50
CA ARG A 59 4.38 -7.94 4.91
C ARG A 59 3.64 -6.71 5.41
N MET A 60 4.09 -5.51 5.01
CA MET A 60 3.42 -4.26 5.35
C MET A 60 2.00 -4.23 4.77
N ILE A 61 1.85 -4.61 3.50
CA ILE A 61 0.56 -4.62 2.80
C ILE A 61 -0.38 -5.65 3.42
N GLU A 62 0.11 -6.85 3.74
CA GLU A 62 -0.65 -7.88 4.46
C GLU A 62 -1.20 -7.34 5.79
N SER A 63 -0.35 -6.73 6.62
CA SER A 63 -0.81 -6.12 7.88
C SER A 63 -1.83 -4.99 7.69
N ILE A 64 -1.73 -4.22 6.60
CA ILE A 64 -2.72 -3.17 6.27
C ILE A 64 -4.04 -3.83 5.85
N CYS A 65 -4.00 -4.86 5.02
CA CYS A 65 -5.18 -5.59 4.56
C CYS A 65 -5.95 -6.20 5.75
N GLU A 66 -5.24 -6.89 6.65
CA GLU A 66 -5.81 -7.49 7.86
C GLU A 66 -6.53 -6.45 8.73
N LYS A 67 -5.86 -5.33 9.03
CA LYS A 67 -6.44 -4.26 9.85
C LYS A 67 -7.59 -3.52 9.17
N SER A 68 -7.58 -3.44 7.84
CA SER A 68 -8.61 -2.77 7.05
C SER A 68 -9.76 -3.72 6.66
N LYS A 69 -9.69 -5.00 7.05
CA LYS A 69 -10.65 -6.04 6.66
C LYS A 69 -10.83 -6.15 5.14
N ILE A 70 -9.76 -5.91 4.38
CA ILE A 70 -9.72 -6.08 2.93
C ILE A 70 -9.09 -7.45 2.65
N PRO A 71 -9.77 -8.37 1.92
CA PRO A 71 -9.17 -9.63 1.51
C PRO A 71 -7.87 -9.41 0.74
N LYS A 72 -6.82 -10.15 1.09
CA LYS A 72 -5.50 -10.01 0.45
C LYS A 72 -5.56 -10.29 -1.05
N GLU A 73 -6.47 -11.16 -1.47
CA GLU A 73 -6.68 -11.56 -2.86
C GLU A 73 -7.24 -10.40 -3.71
N LYS A 74 -7.86 -9.40 -3.08
CA LYS A 74 -8.28 -8.14 -3.71
C LYS A 74 -7.15 -7.11 -3.79
N SER A 75 -5.95 -7.42 -3.31
CA SER A 75 -4.80 -6.50 -3.35
C SER A 75 -3.96 -6.70 -4.62
N LEU A 76 -3.96 -5.69 -5.48
CA LEU A 76 -3.16 -5.70 -6.71
C LEU A 76 -1.77 -5.14 -6.43
N MET A 77 -0.75 -5.97 -6.64
CA MET A 77 0.64 -5.63 -6.33
C MET A 77 1.58 -6.05 -7.45
N SER A 78 2.42 -5.11 -7.87
CA SER A 78 3.50 -5.36 -8.83
C SER A 78 4.78 -5.88 -8.16
N LEU A 79 4.80 -5.98 -6.82
CA LEU A 79 5.98 -6.31 -6.01
C LEU A 79 6.69 -7.58 -6.48
N LYS A 80 5.94 -8.66 -6.72
CA LYS A 80 6.50 -9.97 -7.06
C LYS A 80 7.29 -9.92 -8.37
N LYS A 81 6.92 -9.03 -9.28
CA LYS A 81 7.53 -8.93 -10.61
C LYS A 81 8.60 -7.85 -10.70
N PHE A 82 8.39 -6.71 -10.05
CA PHE A 82 9.23 -5.52 -10.24
C PHE A 82 9.87 -4.97 -8.96
N GLY A 83 9.59 -5.55 -7.79
CA GLY A 83 10.03 -4.99 -6.51
C GLY A 83 9.39 -3.64 -6.20
N ASN A 84 10.05 -2.85 -5.36
CA ASN A 84 9.62 -1.50 -5.02
C ASN A 84 10.08 -0.51 -6.11
N THR A 85 9.16 -0.09 -6.96
CA THR A 85 9.40 0.86 -8.05
C THR A 85 8.92 2.27 -7.72
N SER A 86 8.79 2.60 -6.42
CA SER A 86 8.32 3.89 -5.94
C SER A 86 6.96 4.27 -6.58
N SER A 87 6.87 5.41 -7.26
CA SER A 87 5.64 5.92 -7.88
C SER A 87 5.11 5.01 -9.00
N ALA A 88 5.98 4.30 -9.72
CA ALA A 88 5.58 3.46 -10.86
C ALA A 88 4.80 2.21 -10.43
N THR A 89 4.79 1.90 -9.13
CA THR A 89 4.17 0.69 -8.63
C THR A 89 2.66 0.63 -8.83
N ILE A 90 1.93 1.74 -8.63
CA ILE A 90 0.46 1.76 -8.81
C ILE A 90 0.09 1.49 -10.28
N PRO A 91 0.61 2.23 -11.28
CA PRO A 91 0.26 1.95 -12.67
C PRO A 91 0.74 0.56 -13.12
N LEU A 92 1.89 0.06 -12.64
CA LEU A 92 2.35 -1.30 -12.95
C LEU A 92 1.43 -2.38 -12.35
N SER A 93 0.91 -2.18 -11.14
CA SER A 93 -0.05 -3.12 -10.54
C SER A 93 -1.35 -3.20 -11.35
N ILE A 94 -1.84 -2.06 -11.82
CA ILE A 94 -3.05 -1.97 -12.66
C ILE A 94 -2.80 -2.64 -14.01
N ASP A 95 -1.70 -2.30 -14.70
CA ASP A 95 -1.33 -2.90 -15.99
C ASP A 95 -1.21 -4.44 -15.91
N LEU A 96 -0.60 -4.97 -14.85
CA LEU A 96 -0.53 -6.41 -14.63
C LEU A 96 -1.92 -7.03 -14.44
N ALA A 97 -2.78 -6.43 -13.61
CA ALA A 97 -4.13 -6.92 -13.39
C ALA A 97 -5.00 -6.88 -14.66
N THR A 98 -4.83 -5.84 -15.49
CA THR A 98 -5.47 -5.73 -16.81
C THR A 98 -5.01 -6.86 -17.74
N LYS A 99 -3.69 -7.09 -17.85
CA LYS A 99 -3.12 -8.17 -18.67
C LYS A 99 -3.55 -9.55 -18.21
N GLU A 100 -3.73 -9.74 -16.89
CA GLU A 100 -4.24 -10.96 -16.28
C GLU A 100 -5.77 -11.09 -16.36
N ARG A 101 -6.48 -10.13 -16.99
CA ARG A 101 -7.95 -10.10 -17.12
C ARG A 101 -8.69 -10.18 -15.77
N LYS A 102 -8.09 -9.62 -14.72
CA LYS A 102 -8.71 -9.52 -13.39
C LYS A 102 -9.75 -8.40 -13.33
N LEU A 103 -9.45 -7.27 -13.96
CA LEU A 103 -10.27 -6.07 -13.92
C LEU A 103 -11.42 -6.13 -14.94
N LYS A 104 -12.58 -5.63 -14.53
CA LYS A 104 -13.77 -5.42 -15.37
C LYS A 104 -14.18 -3.96 -15.35
N ASN A 105 -14.91 -3.54 -16.38
CA ASN A 105 -15.50 -2.21 -16.38
C ASN A 105 -16.57 -2.12 -15.27
N GLY A 106 -16.49 -1.10 -14.42
CA GLY A 106 -17.35 -0.94 -13.26
C GLY A 106 -16.86 -1.64 -11.98
N ASP A 107 -15.67 -2.26 -12.01
CA ASP A 107 -14.92 -2.57 -10.78
C ASP A 107 -14.36 -1.30 -10.12
#